data_AF-A0A820WX14-F1
#
_entry.id   AF-A0A820WX14-F1
#
_cell.length_a   1.000
_cell.length_b   1.000
_cell.length_c   1.000
_cell.angle_alpha   90.00
_cell.angle_beta   90.00
_cell.angle_gamma   90.00
#
_symmetry.space_group_name_H-M   'P 1'
#
loop_
_entity.id
_entity.type
_entity.pdbx_description
1 polymer ?
#
loop_
_entity_poly.entity_id
_entity_poly.type
_entity_poly.pdbx_seq_one_letter_code
_entity_poly.pdbx_strand_id
1 'polypeptide(L)' 'MASNKSGFKTFEWDLKSGYKPIQWRSTVSAPSCALCNKAVFPAEEVIGAGQKYHKLCLKC' A
#
# COMPACT_ATOMS: atom_id res chain seq x y z
N MET A 1 -21.56 -2.04 22.16
CA MET A 1 -20.66 -1.50 21.11
C MET A 1 -19.24 -1.43 21.67
N ALA A 2 -18.24 -1.74 20.83
CA ALA A 2 -16.80 -1.68 21.08
C ALA A 2 -16.18 -2.74 22.02
N SER A 3 -15.83 -3.91 21.47
CA SER A 3 -14.67 -4.70 21.91
C SER A 3 -14.32 -5.77 20.86
N ASN A 4 -13.58 -5.38 19.81
CA ASN A 4 -12.72 -6.32 19.11
C ASN A 4 -11.29 -6.03 19.57
N LYS A 5 -10.88 -6.72 20.65
CA LYS A 5 -9.51 -6.67 21.15
C LYS A 5 -8.71 -7.74 20.42
N SER A 6 -8.34 -7.49 19.16
CA SER A 6 -7.31 -8.29 18.50
C SER A 6 -5.96 -7.88 19.05
N GLY A 7 -5.43 -8.73 19.93
CA GLY A 7 -4.32 -8.41 20.81
C GLY A 7 -3.01 -8.08 20.11
N PHE A 8 -2.20 -7.35 20.86
CA PHE A 8 -0.75 -7.47 20.85
C PHE A 8 -0.33 -7.36 22.31
N LYS A 9 0.13 -8.46 22.91
CA LYS A 9 0.69 -8.43 24.27
C LYS A 9 1.94 -7.55 24.23
N THR A 10 1.88 -6.41 24.90
CA THR A 10 3.02 -5.54 25.16
C THR A 10 3.90 -6.20 26.22
N PHE A 11 5.12 -6.58 25.88
CA PHE A 11 6.17 -6.78 26.88
C PHE A 11 6.65 -5.40 27.32
N GLU A 12 6.36 -5.08 28.57
CA GLU A 12 6.68 -3.84 29.26
C GLU A 12 8.15 -3.83 29.66
N TRP A 13 9.03 -3.27 28.82
CA TRP A 13 10.39 -2.85 29.20
C TRP A 13 10.77 -1.55 28.47
N ASP A 14 10.62 -0.47 29.22
CA ASP A 14 11.38 0.79 29.26
C ASP A 14 11.68 1.61 27.99
N LEU A 15 11.33 2.89 28.07
CA LEU A 15 11.06 3.83 26.99
C LEU A 15 12.13 4.94 26.86
N LYS A 16 13.37 4.74 27.32
CA LYS A 16 14.31 5.88 27.50
C LYS A 16 15.44 6.05 26.48
N SER A 17 15.59 5.22 25.46
CA SER A 17 16.56 5.49 24.38
C SER A 17 16.16 4.91 23.02
N GLY A 18 15.22 5.58 22.36
CA GLY A 18 15.45 6.01 20.97
C GLY A 18 15.52 4.98 19.82
N TYR A 19 15.02 3.75 19.94
CA TYR A 19 14.82 2.90 18.76
C TYR A 19 13.32 2.76 18.42
N LYS A 20 12.89 3.54 17.44
CA LYS A 20 11.55 3.46 16.84
C LYS A 20 11.65 2.44 15.70
N PRO A 21 11.00 1.26 15.79
CA PRO A 21 11.09 0.27 14.71
C PRO A 21 10.51 0.86 13.43
N ILE A 22 11.14 0.53 12.29
CA ILE A 22 10.60 0.88 10.99
C ILE A 22 9.21 0.26 10.86
N GLN A 23 8.19 1.11 10.89
CA GLN A 23 6.81 0.69 10.80
C GLN A 23 6.52 0.24 9.36
N TRP A 24 6.73 -1.05 9.10
CA TRP A 24 6.41 -1.74 7.84
C TRP A 24 4.87 -1.78 7.68
N ARG A 25 4.28 -0.63 7.36
CA ARG A 25 2.87 -0.53 7.00
C ARG A 25 2.77 -0.79 5.50
N SER A 26 2.52 -2.05 5.13
CA SER A 26 2.34 -2.52 3.75
C SER A 26 0.99 -2.14 3.13
N THR A 27 0.44 -0.96 3.40
CA THR A 27 -0.77 -0.53 2.66
C THR A 27 -0.36 0.15 1.36
N VAL A 28 0.32 -0.58 0.47
CA VAL A 28 0.55 -0.14 -0.91
C VAL A 28 -0.75 -0.39 -1.67
N SER A 29 -1.60 0.65 -1.75
CA SER A 29 -2.75 0.64 -2.65
C SER A 29 -2.23 0.78 -4.08
N ALA A 30 -2.27 -0.31 -4.85
CA ALA A 30 -1.86 -0.28 -6.25
C ALA A 30 -2.89 0.49 -7.09
N PRO A 31 -2.48 1.43 -7.95
CA PRO A 31 -3.40 2.12 -8.84
C PRO A 31 -4.06 1.13 -9.80
N SER A 32 -5.33 1.34 -10.15
CA SER A 32 -6.05 0.51 -11.11
C SER A 32 -5.93 1.07 -12.53
N CYS A 33 -5.94 0.18 -13.52
CA CYS A 33 -5.92 0.57 -14.94
C CYS A 33 -7.30 1.05 -15.37
N ALA A 34 -7.40 2.24 -15.96
CA ALA A 34 -8.67 2.78 -16.45
C ALA A 34 -9.28 2.00 -17.63
N LEU A 35 -8.51 1.15 -18.33
CA LEU A 35 -8.99 0.36 -19.46
C LEU A 35 -9.51 -1.02 -19.05
N CYS A 36 -8.75 -1.72 -18.20
CA CYS A 36 -9.03 -3.12 -17.86
C CYS A 36 -9.34 -3.37 -16.38
N ASN A 37 -9.40 -2.30 -15.56
CA ASN A 37 -9.74 -2.29 -14.14
C ASN A 37 -8.88 -3.22 -13.25
N LYS A 38 -7.75 -3.72 -13.76
CA LYS A 38 -6.77 -4.50 -12.99
C LYS A 38 -5.76 -3.59 -12.32
N ALA A 39 -5.16 -4.06 -11.23
CA ALA A 39 -4.05 -3.37 -10.58
C ALA A 39 -2.89 -3.17 -11.57
N VAL A 40 -2.31 -1.97 -11.56
CA VAL A 40 -1.14 -1.58 -12.33
C VAL A 40 0.03 -1.57 -11.38
N PHE A 41 0.95 -2.51 -11.59
CA PHE A 41 2.18 -2.58 -10.83
C PHE A 41 3.24 -1.66 -11.45
N PRO A 42 4.26 -1.22 -10.68
CA PRO A 42 5.32 -0.34 -11.18
C PRO A 42 6.07 -0.88 -12.41
N ALA A 43 6.11 -2.21 -12.57
CA ALA A 43 6.72 -2.85 -13.73
C ALA A 43 5.97 -2.58 -15.06
N GLU A 44 4.67 -2.31 -14.98
CA GLU A 44 3.76 -2.18 -16.12
C GLU A 44 3.08 -0.80 -16.20
N GLU A 45 3.36 0.10 -15.25
CA GLU A 45 2.70 1.39 -15.18
C GLU A 45 3.13 2.34 -16.30
N VAL A 46 2.14 2.87 -17.01
CA VAL A 46 2.30 4.01 -17.92
C VAL A 46 1.24 5.05 -17.60
N ILE A 47 1.61 6.34 -17.68
CA ILE A 47 0.71 7.45 -17.38
C ILE A 47 0.23 8.05 -18.69
N GLY A 48 -1.08 8.07 -18.91
CA GLY A 48 -1.74 8.71 -20.06
C GLY A 48 -2.92 9.54 -19.59
N ALA A 49 -3.09 10.77 -20.07
CA ALA A 49 -4.20 11.66 -19.68
C ALA A 49 -4.45 11.76 -18.14
N GLY A 50 -3.39 11.67 -17.33
CA GLY A 50 -3.49 11.69 -15.86
C GLY A 50 -4.01 10.40 -15.20
N GLN A 51 -4.24 9.34 -15.97
CA GLN A 51 -4.64 8.01 -15.51
C GLN A 51 -3.51 6.99 -15.70
N LYS A 52 -3.54 5.90 -14.92
CA LYS A 52 -2.56 4.81 -14.97
C LYS A 52 -3.09 3.72 -15.90
N TYR A 53 -2.22 3.19 -16.75
CA TYR A 53 -2.51 2.10 -17.67
C TYR A 53 -1.43 1.04 -17.62
N HIS A 54 -1.73 -0.16 -18.12
CA HIS A 54 -0.70 -1.12 -18.50
C HIS A 54 -0.05 -0.70 -19.82
N LYS A 55 1.22 -1.07 -20.02
CA LYS A 55 1.96 -0.88 -21.28
C LYS A 55 1.19 -1.33 -22.54
N LEU A 56 0.44 -2.42 -22.44
CA LEU A 56 -0.37 -2.97 -23.53
C LEU A 56 -1.77 -2.36 -23.64
N CYS A 57 -2.23 -1.66 -22.60
CA CYS A 57 -3.56 -1.03 -22.57
C CYS A 57 -3.56 0.40 -23.12
N LEU A 58 -2.41 1.07 -23.11
CA LEU A 58 -2.26 2.39 -23.72
C LEU A 58 -1.99 2.24 -25.22
N LYS A 59 -3.02 2.37 -26.05
CA LYS A 59 -2.92 2.38 -27.52
C LYS A 59 -3.54 3.67 -28.06
N CYS A 60 -2.98 4.16 -29.17
CA CYS A 60 -3.56 5.24 -29.98
C CYS A 60 -4.95 4.84 -30.48
#